data_AF-B1PWQ4-F1
#
_entry.id   AF-B1PWQ4-F1
#
_cell.length_a   1.000
_cell.length_b   1.000
_cell.length_c   1.000
_cell.angle_alpha   90.00
_cell.angle_beta   90.00
_cell.angle_gamma   90.00
#
_symmetry.space_group_name_H-M   'P 1'
#
loop_
_entity.id
_entity.type
_entity.pdbx_description
1 polymer ?
#
loop_
_entity_poly.entity_id
_entity_poly.type
_entity_poly.pdbx_seq_one_letter_code
_entity_poly.pdbx_strand_id
1 'polypeptide(L)'
;SPIWDTAIVTMAIAESGQDPNDPRLQKAADWLLEREIGFRGDWRENCDFPEATGWAFEFNNDWYPDVDDTFQVILGLKPLSASDSRRQEQTLDRAIRWCRAMQCREGGFAAFDKDINDAWLNEVPFADHNAILDPPCSDITGRALETLSLMGFDREDPVVRRARQYLMETQLEDGSWFGRWGVNYIYGTGHALRGLHAIGEDINGSAMQRARNWLENCQNDDGGWGE
;
A
#
# COMPACT_ATOMS: atom_id res chain seq x y z
N SER A 1 -6.66 -12.65 6.00
CA SER A 1 -6.91 -11.22 5.91
C SER A 1 -7.50 -10.57 7.18
N PRO A 2 -7.47 -11.10 8.42
CA PRO A 2 -8.13 -10.40 9.53
C PRO A 2 -7.61 -8.98 9.77
N ILE A 3 -6.31 -8.74 9.59
CA ILE A 3 -5.72 -7.41 9.74
C ILE A 3 -6.14 -6.53 8.56
N TRP A 4 -5.84 -6.96 7.34
CA TRP A 4 -6.27 -6.31 6.09
C TRP A 4 -7.76 -5.91 6.08
N ASP A 5 -8.64 -6.88 6.35
CA ASP A 5 -10.10 -6.69 6.33
C ASP A 5 -10.53 -5.68 7.38
N THR A 6 -9.93 -5.73 8.58
CA THR A 6 -10.22 -4.75 9.62
C THR A 6 -9.81 -3.36 9.17
N ALA A 7 -8.60 -3.20 8.63
CA ALA A 7 -8.05 -1.93 8.23
C ALA A 7 -8.79 -1.29 7.03
N ILE A 8 -9.15 -2.07 6.01
CA ILE A 8 -9.89 -1.56 4.85
C ILE A 8 -11.35 -1.24 5.20
N VAL A 9 -11.98 -2.03 6.07
CA VAL A 9 -13.35 -1.77 6.53
C VAL A 9 -13.40 -0.53 7.42
N THR A 10 -12.44 -0.33 8.32
CA THR A 10 -12.41 0.89 9.14
C THR A 10 -12.17 2.13 8.30
N MET A 11 -11.27 2.06 7.31
CA MET A 11 -11.08 3.13 6.32
C MET A 11 -12.39 3.45 5.59
N ALA A 12 -13.07 2.43 5.05
CA ALA A 12 -14.32 2.61 4.32
C ALA A 12 -15.44 3.21 5.19
N ILE A 13 -15.57 2.77 6.44
CA ILE A 13 -16.55 3.34 7.37
C ILE A 13 -16.21 4.81 7.68
N ALA A 14 -14.94 5.13 7.92
CA ALA A 14 -14.52 6.50 8.15
C ALA A 14 -14.80 7.41 6.93
N GLU A 15 -14.49 6.95 5.72
CA GLU A 15 -14.77 7.69 4.48
C GLU A 15 -16.27 7.84 4.19
N SER A 16 -17.13 6.95 4.71
CA SER A 16 -18.59 7.04 4.56
C SER A 16 -19.23 8.20 5.34
N GLY A 17 -18.47 8.89 6.20
CA GLY A 17 -18.94 9.99 7.05
C GLY A 17 -19.52 9.55 8.40
N GLN A 18 -19.30 8.28 8.81
CA GLN A 18 -19.62 7.82 10.16
C GLN A 18 -18.76 8.55 11.20
N ASP A 19 -19.29 8.74 12.41
CA ASP A 19 -18.55 9.37 13.51
C ASP A 19 -17.27 8.57 13.84
N PRO A 20 -16.07 9.18 13.73
CA PRO A 20 -14.80 8.51 14.04
C PRO A 20 -14.66 8.14 15.53
N ASN A 21 -15.53 8.66 16.40
CA ASN A 21 -15.58 8.33 17.83
C ASN A 21 -16.57 7.18 18.14
N ASP A 22 -17.13 6.52 17.12
CA ASP A 22 -17.98 5.35 17.35
C ASP A 22 -17.19 4.30 18.17
N PRO A 23 -17.74 3.79 19.30
CA PRO A 23 -17.04 2.83 20.15
C PRO A 23 -16.59 1.56 19.42
N ARG A 24 -17.25 1.19 18.32
CA ARG A 24 -16.85 0.05 17.47
C ARG A 24 -15.58 0.36 16.67
N LEU A 25 -15.44 1.60 16.19
CA LEU A 25 -14.24 2.06 15.49
C LEU A 25 -13.06 2.24 16.46
N GLN A 26 -13.30 2.79 17.66
CA GLN A 26 -12.29 2.84 18.71
C GLN A 26 -11.78 1.43 19.06
N LYS A 27 -12.69 0.46 19.22
CA LYS A 27 -12.31 -0.94 19.48
C LYS A 27 -11.49 -1.53 18.33
N ALA A 28 -11.81 -1.22 17.08
CA ALA A 28 -11.03 -1.67 15.93
C ALA A 28 -9.63 -1.03 15.90
N ALA A 29 -9.54 0.27 16.20
CA ALA A 29 -8.28 0.99 16.32
C ALA A 29 -7.38 0.41 17.41
N ASP A 30 -7.94 0.14 18.60
CA ASP A 30 -7.21 -0.50 19.70
C ASP A 30 -6.74 -1.91 19.31
N TRP A 31 -7.60 -2.68 18.66
CA TRP A 31 -7.24 -4.02 18.20
C TRP A 31 -6.09 -3.98 17.20
N LEU A 32 -6.11 -3.07 16.21
CA LEU A 32 -5.01 -2.89 15.27
C LEU A 32 -3.71 -2.50 15.99
N LEU A 33 -3.76 -1.59 16.97
CA LEU A 33 -2.59 -1.22 17.77
C LEU A 33 -2.01 -2.39 18.58
N GLU A 34 -2.85 -3.28 19.07
CA GLU A 34 -2.41 -4.51 19.74
C GLU A 34 -1.79 -5.55 18.80
N ARG A 35 -2.06 -5.46 17.49
CA ARG A 35 -1.49 -6.35 16.46
C ARG A 35 -0.19 -5.81 15.87
N GLU A 36 0.29 -4.65 16.29
CA GLU A 36 1.61 -4.16 15.87
C GLU A 36 2.69 -5.18 16.26
N ILE A 37 3.52 -5.55 15.29
CA ILE A 37 4.62 -6.49 15.49
C ILE A 37 5.78 -5.80 16.22
N GLY A 38 6.14 -6.37 17.38
CA GLY A 38 7.15 -5.81 18.29
C GLY A 38 8.57 -6.35 18.12
N PHE A 39 8.88 -7.13 17.07
CA PHE A 39 10.24 -7.57 16.75
C PHE A 39 10.59 -7.44 15.26
N ARG A 40 11.90 -7.50 14.96
CA ARG A 40 12.43 -7.39 13.60
C ARG A 40 12.47 -8.77 12.94
N GLY A 41 11.57 -9.01 11.99
CA GLY A 41 11.50 -10.23 11.16
C GLY A 41 12.55 -10.27 10.05
N ASP A 42 12.35 -11.14 9.06
CA ASP A 42 13.36 -11.43 8.01
C ASP A 42 13.73 -10.19 7.16
N TRP A 43 12.79 -9.24 7.02
CA TRP A 43 13.01 -7.94 6.35
C TRP A 43 14.25 -7.18 6.82
N ARG A 44 14.72 -7.45 8.05
CA ARG A 44 15.93 -6.84 8.63
C ARG A 44 17.21 -7.12 7.84
N GLU A 45 17.24 -8.21 7.07
CA GLU A 45 18.40 -8.59 6.27
C GLU A 45 18.62 -7.61 5.11
N ASN A 46 17.52 -7.08 4.57
CA ASN A 46 17.54 -6.13 3.45
C ASN A 46 17.33 -4.68 3.90
N CYS A 47 16.81 -4.45 5.11
CA CYS A 47 16.45 -3.13 5.63
C CYS A 47 17.01 -2.86 7.04
N ASP A 48 17.92 -1.89 7.14
CA ASP A 48 18.57 -1.51 8.40
C ASP A 48 17.73 -0.53 9.27
N PHE A 49 16.39 -0.58 9.15
CA PHE A 49 15.54 0.22 10.04
C PHE A 49 15.59 -0.35 11.47
N PRO A 50 15.88 0.47 12.50
CA PRO A 50 16.25 -0.05 13.81
C PRO A 50 15.06 -0.47 14.69
N GLU A 51 13.88 0.09 14.46
CA GLU A 51 12.70 -0.17 15.28
C GLU A 51 11.84 -1.30 14.68
N ALA A 52 11.27 -2.14 15.52
CA ALA A 52 10.27 -3.11 15.11
C ALA A 52 8.90 -2.47 15.01
N THR A 53 8.20 -2.73 13.92
CA THR A 53 6.83 -2.30 13.65
C THR A 53 6.32 -3.05 12.42
N GLY A 54 5.10 -2.75 12.01
CA GLY A 54 4.44 -3.37 10.88
C GLY A 54 3.35 -4.33 11.31
N TRP A 55 2.56 -4.75 10.33
CA TRP A 55 1.48 -5.71 10.49
C TRP A 55 1.61 -6.77 9.41
N ALA A 56 1.13 -7.96 9.72
CA ALA A 56 0.99 -9.03 8.74
C ALA A 56 -0.47 -9.11 8.27
N PHE A 57 -0.72 -9.89 7.23
CA PHE A 57 -2.06 -10.21 6.74
C PHE A 57 -2.90 -11.07 7.71
N GLU A 58 -2.27 -11.98 8.46
CA GLU A 58 -2.89 -12.95 9.36
C GLU A 58 -2.95 -12.51 10.83
N PHE A 59 -3.55 -13.33 11.70
CA PHE A 59 -3.56 -13.07 13.15
C PHE A 59 -2.17 -13.16 13.80
N ASN A 60 -1.35 -14.13 13.37
CA ASN A 60 -0.08 -14.47 14.01
C ASN A 60 0.93 -14.84 12.91
N ASN A 61 1.71 -13.86 12.46
CA ASN A 61 2.72 -14.07 11.42
C ASN A 61 3.89 -13.08 11.57
N ASP A 62 4.32 -12.91 12.81
CA ASP A 62 5.17 -11.79 13.23
C ASP A 62 6.56 -11.72 12.55
N TRP A 63 7.01 -12.81 11.91
CA TRP A 63 8.26 -12.82 11.14
C TRP A 63 8.14 -12.13 9.78
N TYR A 64 6.91 -12.02 9.28
CA TYR A 64 6.59 -11.55 7.93
C TYR A 64 5.55 -10.43 7.98
N PRO A 65 5.83 -9.29 8.64
CA PRO A 65 5.06 -8.08 8.38
C PRO A 65 5.21 -7.71 6.92
N ASP A 66 4.13 -7.26 6.30
CA ASP A 66 4.15 -6.79 4.93
C ASP A 66 3.84 -5.29 4.87
N VAL A 67 4.48 -4.66 3.91
CA VAL A 67 4.42 -3.22 3.63
C VAL A 67 3.01 -2.82 3.24
N ASP A 68 2.25 -3.71 2.59
CA ASP A 68 0.92 -3.39 2.07
C ASP A 68 -0.13 -3.30 3.19
N ASP A 69 -0.22 -4.33 4.03
CA ASP A 69 -1.02 -4.35 5.25
C ASP A 69 -0.62 -3.19 6.16
N THR A 70 0.69 -2.92 6.29
CA THR A 70 1.15 -1.78 7.11
C THR A 70 0.65 -0.44 6.56
N PHE A 71 0.70 -0.22 5.24
CA PHE A 71 0.11 0.98 4.64
C PHE A 71 -1.41 1.03 4.82
N GLN A 72 -2.11 -0.09 4.63
CA GLN A 72 -3.57 -0.18 4.78
C GLN A 72 -4.00 0.06 6.24
N VAL A 73 -3.24 -0.44 7.21
CA VAL A 73 -3.45 -0.18 8.64
C VAL A 73 -3.26 1.30 8.95
N ILE A 74 -2.22 1.96 8.41
CA ILE A 74 -2.05 3.41 8.59
C ILE A 74 -3.26 4.17 8.01
N LEU A 75 -3.73 3.83 6.81
CA LEU A 75 -4.93 4.43 6.19
C LEU A 75 -6.18 4.25 7.06
N GLY A 76 -6.37 3.04 7.60
CA GLY A 76 -7.52 2.71 8.44
C GLY A 76 -7.45 3.27 9.85
N LEU A 77 -6.24 3.45 10.42
CA LEU A 77 -6.04 3.84 11.81
C LEU A 77 -5.92 5.37 11.97
N LYS A 78 -5.28 6.06 11.02
CA LYS A 78 -5.07 7.51 11.07
C LYS A 78 -6.36 8.35 11.26
N PRO A 79 -7.51 8.05 10.62
CA PRO A 79 -8.73 8.84 10.80
C PRO A 79 -9.52 8.49 12.07
N LEU A 80 -9.12 7.46 12.83
CA LEU A 80 -9.84 7.00 14.02
C LEU A 80 -9.26 7.56 15.32
N SER A 81 -10.03 7.44 16.41
CA SER A 81 -9.59 7.77 17.77
C SER A 81 -9.46 6.51 18.64
N ALA A 82 -8.24 5.98 18.75
CA ALA A 82 -7.93 4.89 19.67
C ALA A 82 -8.09 5.34 21.14
N SER A 83 -8.20 4.37 22.05
CA SER A 83 -8.27 4.64 23.50
C SER A 83 -6.97 5.26 24.04
N ASP A 84 -5.83 4.94 23.42
CA ASP A 84 -4.52 5.54 23.71
C ASP A 84 -4.00 6.29 22.48
N SER A 85 -4.40 7.57 22.36
CA SER A 85 -4.02 8.44 21.24
C SER A 85 -2.51 8.67 21.13
N ARG A 86 -1.79 8.65 22.26
CA ARG A 86 -0.33 8.81 22.28
C ARG A 86 0.34 7.58 21.69
N ARG A 87 -0.09 6.38 22.10
CA ARG A 87 0.38 5.13 21.49
C ARG A 87 0.07 5.10 20.01
N GLN A 88 -1.13 5.53 19.60
CA GLN A 88 -1.52 5.63 18.20
C GLN A 88 -0.56 6.50 17.40
N GLU A 89 -0.30 7.73 17.83
CA GLU A 89 0.60 8.66 17.14
C GLU A 89 2.03 8.11 17.02
N GLN A 90 2.57 7.56 18.11
CA GLN A 90 3.92 6.98 18.13
C GLN A 90 4.04 5.76 17.21
N THR A 91 2.99 4.94 17.15
CA THR A 91 2.91 3.75 16.31
C THR A 91 2.84 4.14 14.83
N LEU A 92 1.98 5.11 14.49
CA LEU A 92 1.86 5.62 13.11
C LEU A 92 3.16 6.27 12.61
N ASP A 93 3.84 7.06 13.45
CA ASP A 93 5.14 7.66 13.11
C ASP A 93 6.22 6.60 12.84
N ARG A 94 6.34 5.60 13.73
CA ARG A 94 7.30 4.51 13.55
C ARG A 94 6.98 3.68 12.31
N ALA A 95 5.70 3.31 12.13
CA ALA A 95 5.24 2.51 11.01
C ALA A 95 5.52 3.17 9.66
N ILE A 96 5.19 4.47 9.51
CA ILE A 96 5.45 5.16 8.24
C ILE A 96 6.95 5.30 7.96
N ARG A 97 7.79 5.48 8.99
CA ARG A 97 9.25 5.50 8.82
C ARG A 97 9.80 4.12 8.39
N TRP A 98 9.25 3.04 8.92
CA TRP A 98 9.58 1.68 8.47
C TRP A 98 9.16 1.46 7.02
N CYS A 99 7.91 1.75 6.65
CA CYS A 99 7.44 1.65 5.27
C CYS A 99 8.35 2.42 4.30
N ARG A 100 8.72 3.66 4.63
CA ARG A 100 9.65 4.47 3.81
C ARG A 100 11.02 3.81 3.62
N ALA A 101 11.54 3.14 4.66
CA ALA A 101 12.80 2.41 4.59
C ALA A 101 12.71 1.13 3.73
N MET A 102 11.50 0.59 3.53
CA MET A 102 11.19 -0.56 2.68
C MET A 102 11.02 -0.19 1.18
N GLN A 103 11.28 1.05 0.77
CA GLN A 103 11.23 1.42 -0.65
C GLN A 103 12.36 0.74 -1.45
N CYS A 104 12.01 0.08 -2.55
CA CYS A 104 12.97 -0.55 -3.46
C CYS A 104 13.80 0.49 -4.23
N ARG A 105 14.92 0.07 -4.83
CA ARG A 105 15.82 0.93 -5.63
C ARG A 105 15.14 1.56 -6.85
N GLU A 106 14.19 0.85 -7.45
CA GLU A 106 13.37 1.30 -8.57
C GLU A 106 12.35 2.38 -8.15
N GLY A 107 12.14 2.58 -6.85
CA GLY A 107 11.25 3.60 -6.31
C GLY A 107 9.85 3.11 -5.93
N GLY A 108 9.43 1.95 -6.42
CA GLY A 108 8.20 1.31 -5.98
C GLY A 108 8.35 0.56 -4.64
N PHE A 109 7.27 -0.08 -4.22
CA PHE A 109 7.19 -0.89 -3.02
C PHE A 109 6.78 -2.33 -3.36
N ALA A 110 7.47 -3.28 -2.73
CA ALA A 110 7.18 -4.70 -2.74
C ALA A 110 6.32 -5.08 -1.51
N ALA A 111 5.89 -6.34 -1.40
CA ALA A 111 5.02 -6.75 -0.31
C ALA A 111 5.79 -6.94 1.01
N PHE A 112 6.85 -7.75 1.02
CA PHE A 112 7.55 -8.16 2.24
C PHE A 112 8.98 -7.64 2.30
N ASP A 113 9.72 -7.73 1.19
CA ASP A 113 11.14 -7.44 1.14
C ASP A 113 11.48 -6.48 0.01
N LYS A 114 12.37 -5.52 0.30
CA LYS A 114 12.89 -4.64 -0.74
C LYS A 114 14.02 -5.28 -1.51
N ASP A 115 14.09 -4.97 -2.81
CA ASP A 115 15.16 -5.37 -3.72
C ASP A 115 15.32 -6.90 -3.92
N ILE A 116 14.28 -7.71 -3.68
CA ILE A 116 14.27 -9.16 -4.00
C ILE A 116 13.73 -9.36 -5.42
N ASN A 117 14.53 -8.95 -6.41
CA ASN A 117 14.13 -8.88 -7.81
C ASN A 117 15.15 -9.45 -8.81
N ASP A 118 16.02 -10.35 -8.34
CA ASP A 118 16.99 -11.05 -9.19
C ASP A 118 16.31 -11.99 -10.19
N ALA A 119 15.99 -11.44 -11.38
CA ALA A 119 15.18 -12.11 -12.41
C ALA A 119 15.68 -13.50 -12.81
N TRP A 120 16.99 -13.76 -12.74
CA TRP A 120 17.57 -15.07 -13.07
C TRP A 120 17.08 -16.19 -12.14
N LEU A 121 16.61 -15.89 -10.93
CA LEU A 121 16.02 -16.87 -10.02
C LEU A 121 14.69 -17.44 -10.53
N ASN A 122 14.03 -16.78 -11.49
CA ASN A 122 12.86 -17.34 -12.17
C ASN A 122 13.23 -18.32 -13.30
N GLU A 123 14.51 -18.40 -13.69
CA GLU A 123 14.98 -19.25 -14.80
C GLU A 123 15.46 -20.64 -14.32
N VAL A 124 15.42 -20.91 -13.01
CA VAL A 124 15.83 -22.20 -12.46
C VAL A 124 14.68 -23.22 -12.54
N PRO A 125 14.95 -24.54 -12.68
CA PRO A 125 13.89 -25.55 -12.82
C PRO A 125 12.87 -25.62 -11.67
N PHE A 126 13.21 -25.06 -10.51
CA PHE A 126 12.34 -24.98 -9.34
C PHE A 126 11.31 -23.83 -9.42
N ALA A 127 11.52 -22.84 -10.30
CA ALA A 127 10.72 -21.63 -10.39
C ALA A 127 9.59 -21.70 -11.42
N ASP A 128 8.94 -22.86 -11.53
CA ASP A 128 7.88 -23.13 -12.51
C ASP A 128 6.63 -22.24 -12.37
N HIS A 129 6.47 -21.55 -11.23
CA HIS A 129 5.35 -20.63 -10.95
C HIS A 129 5.74 -19.13 -11.00
N ASN A 130 6.98 -18.77 -11.31
CA ASN A 130 7.47 -17.38 -11.42
C ASN A 130 7.13 -16.45 -10.22
N ALA A 131 7.03 -17.03 -9.01
CA ALA A 131 6.61 -16.33 -7.79
C ALA A 131 7.65 -16.40 -6.67
N ILE A 132 8.93 -16.61 -7.01
CA ILE A 132 10.03 -16.70 -6.02
C ILE A 132 10.53 -15.31 -5.61
N LEU A 133 10.23 -14.29 -6.40
CA LEU A 133 10.66 -12.91 -6.20
C LEU A 133 9.54 -12.06 -5.58
N ASP A 134 9.94 -10.95 -4.97
CA ASP A 134 9.06 -9.91 -4.46
C ASP A 134 9.41 -8.55 -5.10
N PRO A 135 9.14 -8.38 -6.42
CA PRO A 135 9.41 -7.13 -7.09
C PRO A 135 8.43 -6.05 -6.63
N PRO A 136 8.84 -4.76 -6.66
CA PRO A 136 7.88 -3.69 -6.45
C PRO A 136 6.75 -3.75 -7.48
N CYS A 137 5.55 -3.32 -7.09
CA CYS A 137 4.35 -3.36 -7.93
C CYS A 137 3.51 -2.07 -7.84
N SER A 138 2.66 -1.86 -8.85
CA SER A 138 1.94 -0.59 -9.04
C SER A 138 0.80 -0.39 -8.03
N ASP A 139 0.12 -1.46 -7.64
CA ASP A 139 -0.95 -1.45 -6.65
C ASP A 139 -0.44 -1.03 -5.26
N ILE A 140 0.60 -1.69 -4.75
CA ILE A 140 1.22 -1.32 -3.45
C ILE A 140 1.83 0.08 -3.52
N THR A 141 2.48 0.44 -4.63
CA THR A 141 3.07 1.78 -4.78
C THR A 141 2.01 2.89 -4.84
N GLY A 142 0.86 2.62 -5.46
CA GLY A 142 -0.29 3.51 -5.42
C GLY A 142 -0.81 3.73 -3.99
N ARG A 143 -1.00 2.64 -3.24
CA ARG A 143 -1.38 2.72 -1.82
C ARG A 143 -0.33 3.47 -0.98
N ALA A 144 0.95 3.24 -1.24
CA ALA A 144 2.04 3.95 -0.57
C ALA A 144 1.94 5.47 -0.76
N LEU A 145 1.68 5.95 -1.98
CA LEU A 145 1.51 7.39 -2.25
C LEU A 145 0.30 7.98 -1.51
N GLU A 146 -0.81 7.23 -1.47
CA GLU A 146 -2.00 7.63 -0.72
C GLU A 146 -1.70 7.74 0.78
N THR A 147 -1.05 6.73 1.36
CA THR A 147 -0.68 6.73 2.77
C THR A 147 0.35 7.81 3.11
N LEU A 148 1.35 8.03 2.24
CA LEU A 148 2.36 9.08 2.42
C LEU A 148 1.71 10.47 2.42
N SER A 149 0.78 10.73 1.50
CA SER A 149 0.03 11.99 1.47
C SER A 149 -0.79 12.17 2.75
N LEU A 150 -1.51 11.13 3.20
CA LEU A 150 -2.28 11.16 4.44
C LEU A 150 -1.40 11.44 5.68
N MET A 151 -0.15 10.99 5.66
CA MET A 151 0.84 11.23 6.71
C MET A 151 1.58 12.57 6.57
N GLY A 152 1.23 13.39 5.57
CA GLY A 152 1.71 14.75 5.41
C GLY A 152 2.98 14.89 4.56
N PHE A 153 3.37 13.85 3.81
CA PHE A 153 4.48 13.94 2.85
C PHE A 153 3.98 14.49 1.52
N ASP A 154 4.64 15.53 1.02
CA ASP A 154 4.27 16.20 -0.23
C ASP A 154 5.04 15.65 -1.44
N ARG A 155 4.80 16.24 -2.62
CA ARG A 155 5.45 15.85 -3.88
C ARG A 155 6.94 16.13 -3.93
N GLU A 156 7.49 16.95 -3.03
CA GLU A 156 8.92 17.21 -2.97
C GLU A 156 9.67 16.19 -2.11
N ASP A 157 8.95 15.41 -1.28
CA ASP A 157 9.54 14.32 -0.53
C ASP A 157 10.23 13.30 -1.46
N PRO A 158 11.50 12.95 -1.22
CA PRO A 158 12.25 12.04 -2.09
C PRO A 158 11.59 10.66 -2.28
N VAL A 159 10.91 10.14 -1.25
CA VAL A 159 10.22 8.84 -1.33
C VAL A 159 9.01 8.96 -2.24
N VAL A 160 8.20 10.01 -2.07
CA VAL A 160 7.03 10.31 -2.91
C VAL A 160 7.44 10.51 -4.36
N ARG A 161 8.51 11.29 -4.62
CA ARG A 161 9.02 11.52 -5.98
C ARG A 161 9.40 10.24 -6.70
N ARG A 162 10.10 9.33 -6.00
CA ARG A 162 10.54 8.05 -6.57
C ARG A 162 9.38 7.09 -6.80
N ALA A 163 8.43 7.01 -5.87
CA ALA A 163 7.23 6.21 -6.02
C ALA A 163 6.34 6.72 -7.18
N ARG A 164 6.17 8.04 -7.29
CA ARG A 164 5.52 8.66 -8.44
C ARG A 164 6.23 8.30 -9.74
N GLN A 165 7.55 8.44 -9.80
CA GLN A 165 8.32 8.13 -11.00
C GLN A 165 8.16 6.66 -11.40
N TYR A 166 8.22 5.73 -10.44
CA TYR A 166 7.97 4.32 -10.66
C TYR A 166 6.60 4.08 -11.31
N LEU A 167 5.52 4.71 -10.83
CA LEU A 167 4.20 4.58 -11.47
C LEU A 167 4.19 5.15 -12.89
N MET A 168 4.87 6.27 -13.15
CA MET A 168 4.95 6.83 -14.51
C MET A 168 5.69 5.90 -15.48
N GLU A 169 6.71 5.17 -15.01
CA GLU A 169 7.52 4.26 -15.81
C GLU A 169 6.87 2.89 -16.02
N THR A 170 5.98 2.48 -15.11
CA THR A 170 5.30 1.17 -15.15
C THR A 170 3.90 1.22 -15.74
N GLN A 171 3.42 2.40 -16.13
CA GLN A 171 2.15 2.52 -16.86
C GLN A 171 2.26 1.83 -18.22
N LEU A 172 1.27 1.00 -18.53
CA LEU A 172 1.20 0.29 -19.81
C LEU A 172 0.83 1.24 -20.96
N GLU A 173 1.08 0.79 -22.18
CA GLU A 173 0.82 1.59 -23.40
C GLU A 173 -0.66 1.97 -23.54
N ASP A 174 -1.57 1.10 -23.09
CA ASP A 174 -3.02 1.35 -23.09
C ASP A 174 -3.49 2.31 -22.00
N GLY A 175 -2.59 2.69 -21.06
CA GLY A 175 -2.86 3.59 -19.95
C GLY A 175 -3.14 2.90 -18.61
N SER A 176 -3.25 1.58 -18.58
CA SER A 176 -3.51 0.83 -17.34
C SER A 176 -2.25 0.59 -16.52
N TRP A 177 -2.43 0.11 -15.29
CA TRP A 177 -1.39 -0.48 -14.46
C TRP A 177 -1.76 -1.91 -14.08
N PHE A 178 -0.75 -2.78 -14.05
CA PHE A 178 -0.90 -4.16 -13.61
C PHE A 178 -1.22 -4.25 -12.10
N GLY A 179 -2.24 -5.02 -11.75
CA GLY A 179 -2.55 -5.39 -10.36
C GLY A 179 -1.88 -6.72 -10.02
N ARG A 180 -0.89 -6.68 -9.12
CA ARG A 180 -0.12 -7.88 -8.74
C ARG A 180 -0.90 -8.74 -7.74
N TRP A 181 -1.69 -8.11 -6.88
CA TRP A 181 -2.35 -8.75 -5.73
C TRP A 181 -3.89 -8.76 -5.80
N GLY A 182 -4.47 -7.95 -6.68
CA GLY A 182 -5.89 -7.99 -7.02
C GLY A 182 -6.08 -8.21 -8.51
N VAL A 183 -7.25 -8.71 -8.91
CA VAL A 183 -7.57 -8.99 -10.31
C VAL A 183 -8.12 -7.73 -10.99
N ASN A 184 -7.50 -7.22 -12.05
CA ASN A 184 -6.08 -7.21 -12.37
C ASN A 184 -5.71 -5.78 -12.80
N TYR A 185 -6.00 -5.38 -14.03
CA TYR A 185 -5.75 -4.02 -14.51
C TYR A 185 -6.69 -2.99 -13.88
N ILE A 186 -7.95 -3.34 -13.60
CA ILE A 186 -8.87 -2.43 -12.88
C ILE A 186 -8.31 -2.14 -11.48
N TYR A 187 -7.82 -3.17 -10.79
CA TYR A 187 -7.27 -3.05 -9.44
C TYR A 187 -5.99 -2.20 -9.42
N GLY A 188 -5.01 -2.54 -10.27
CA GLY A 188 -3.76 -1.80 -10.37
C GLY A 188 -3.98 -0.34 -10.76
N THR A 189 -4.81 -0.10 -11.77
CA THR A 189 -5.13 1.27 -12.26
C THR A 189 -5.85 2.09 -11.20
N GLY A 190 -6.82 1.50 -10.48
CA GLY A 190 -7.54 2.17 -9.40
C GLY A 190 -6.60 2.63 -8.28
N HIS A 191 -5.71 1.75 -7.81
CA HIS A 191 -4.74 2.10 -6.76
C HIS A 191 -3.70 3.14 -7.21
N ALA A 192 -3.17 3.02 -8.43
CA ALA A 192 -2.25 4.00 -8.99
C ALA A 192 -2.90 5.38 -9.07
N LEU A 193 -4.15 5.47 -9.55
CA LEU A 193 -4.90 6.73 -9.64
C LEU A 193 -5.20 7.33 -8.27
N ARG A 194 -5.60 6.54 -7.27
CA ARG A 194 -5.80 7.02 -5.88
C ARG A 194 -4.52 7.65 -5.33
N GLY A 195 -3.39 6.95 -5.44
CA GLY A 195 -2.09 7.43 -4.98
C GLY A 195 -1.65 8.72 -5.67
N LEU A 196 -1.70 8.74 -7.01
CA LEU A 196 -1.33 9.91 -7.80
C LEU A 196 -2.24 11.11 -7.51
N HIS A 197 -3.55 10.89 -7.35
CA HIS A 197 -4.49 11.93 -6.96
C HIS A 197 -4.20 12.47 -5.57
N ALA A 198 -3.94 11.59 -4.58
CA ALA A 198 -3.68 11.97 -3.20
C ALA A 198 -2.45 12.87 -3.06
N ILE A 199 -1.42 12.68 -3.89
CA ILE A 199 -0.24 13.57 -3.91
C ILE A 199 -0.44 14.83 -4.76
N GLY A 200 -1.59 15.02 -5.41
CA GLY A 200 -1.87 16.20 -6.24
C GLY A 200 -1.21 16.15 -7.62
N GLU A 201 -1.16 14.97 -8.26
CA GLU A 201 -0.82 14.87 -9.68
C GLU A 201 -1.88 15.58 -10.54
N ASP A 202 -1.45 16.22 -11.63
CA ASP A 202 -2.36 16.93 -12.53
C ASP A 202 -3.28 15.92 -13.24
N ILE A 203 -4.57 16.01 -12.95
CA ILE A 203 -5.60 15.18 -13.56
C ILE A 203 -5.68 15.35 -15.09
N ASN A 204 -5.21 16.48 -15.64
CA ASN A 204 -5.15 16.73 -17.08
C ASN A 204 -3.82 16.23 -17.70
N GLY A 205 -2.90 15.74 -16.88
CA GLY A 205 -1.66 15.13 -17.32
C GLY A 205 -1.87 13.87 -18.14
N SER A 206 -0.94 13.60 -19.06
CA SER A 206 -1.02 12.49 -20.02
C SER A 206 -1.28 11.13 -19.35
N ALA A 207 -0.55 10.81 -18.27
CA ALA A 207 -0.72 9.54 -17.56
C ALA A 207 -2.13 9.40 -16.95
N MET A 208 -2.64 10.44 -16.28
CA MET A 208 -3.97 10.45 -15.67
C MET A 208 -5.08 10.33 -16.72
N GLN A 209 -4.94 11.05 -17.85
CA GLN A 209 -5.92 11.00 -18.95
C GLN A 209 -5.94 9.63 -19.64
N ARG A 210 -4.78 9.01 -19.89
CA ARG A 210 -4.74 7.66 -20.49
C ARG A 210 -5.41 6.63 -19.60
N ALA A 211 -5.10 6.63 -18.30
CA ALA A 211 -5.70 5.72 -17.33
C ALA A 211 -7.21 5.91 -17.19
N ARG A 212 -7.67 7.17 -17.15
CA ARG A 212 -9.09 7.51 -17.18
C ARG A 212 -9.77 6.96 -18.44
N ASN A 213 -9.20 7.25 -19.62
CA ASN A 213 -9.77 6.79 -20.88
C ASN A 213 -9.82 5.26 -20.95
N TRP A 214 -8.80 4.57 -20.44
CA TRP A 214 -8.79 3.13 -20.33
C TRP A 214 -9.95 2.62 -19.47
N LEU A 215 -10.13 3.17 -18.26
CA LEU A 215 -11.24 2.81 -17.38
C LEU A 215 -12.60 3.09 -18.02
N GLU A 216 -12.81 4.25 -18.64
CA GLU A 216 -14.06 4.59 -19.32
C GLU A 216 -14.37 3.62 -20.48
N ASN A 217 -13.34 3.16 -21.21
CA ASN A 217 -13.51 2.19 -22.29
C ASN A 217 -13.76 0.75 -21.81
N CYS A 218 -13.44 0.44 -20.55
CA CYS A 218 -13.68 -0.87 -19.94
C CYS A 218 -15.02 -0.95 -19.18
N GLN A 219 -15.85 0.11 -19.22
CA GLN A 219 -17.15 0.11 -18.56
C GLN A 219 -18.14 -0.83 -19.28
N ASN A 220 -18.82 -1.68 -18.51
CA ASN A 220 -19.89 -2.54 -19.00
C ASN A 220 -21.18 -1.74 -19.27
N ASP A 221 -22.07 -2.28 -20.11
CA ASP A 221 -23.36 -1.66 -20.45
C ASP A 221 -24.27 -1.41 -19.22
N ASP A 222 -24.07 -2.16 -18.13
CA ASP A 222 -24.80 -2.00 -16.86
C ASP A 222 -24.23 -0.88 -15.97
N GLY A 223 -23.15 -0.22 -16.41
CA GLY A 223 -22.46 0.86 -15.71
C GLY A 223 -21.36 0.37 -14.75
N GLY A 224 -21.18 -0.94 -14.58
CA GLY A 224 -20.13 -1.54 -13.76
C GLY A 224 -18.83 -1.83 -14.51
N TRP A 225 -17.91 -2.51 -13.83
CA TRP A 225 -16.65 -3.03 -14.38
C TRP A 225 -16.44 -4.47 -13.90
N GLY A 226 -15.72 -5.27 -14.68
CA GLY A 226 -15.35 -6.63 -14.32
C GLY A 226 -14.19 -7.15 -15.16
N GLU A 227 -13.37 -8.01 -14.56
CA GLU A 227 -12.18 -8.63 -15.16
C GLU A 227 -12.03 -10.07 -14.67
#